data_AF-A0A8J3IJU0-F1
#
_entry.id   AF-A0A8J3IJU0-F1
#
_cell.length_a   1.000
_cell.length_b   1.000
_cell.length_c   1.000
_cell.angle_alpha   90.00
_cell.angle_beta   90.00
_cell.angle_gamma   90.00
#
_symmetry.space_group_name_H-M   'P 1'
#
loop_
_entity.id
_entity.type
_entity.pdbx_description
1 polymer ?
#
loop_
_entity_poly.entity_id
_entity_poly.type
_entity_poly.pdbx_seq_one_letter_code
_entity_poly.pdbx_strand_id
1 'polypeptide(L)' 'MKTDADGSYFQEGDHVRIKRTGETGKINAADGGVVYVLLDETHETRLFEAYIDEDAYIELVVPGDEISFTT' A
#
# COMPACT_ATOMS: atom_id res chain seq x y z
N MET A 1 7.34 2.74 -19.13
CA MET A 1 6.57 3.63 -18.25
C MET A 1 7.42 3.88 -17.02
N LYS A 2 7.75 5.13 -16.72
CA LYS A 2 8.57 5.53 -15.57
C LYS A 2 7.88 6.76 -14.99
N THR A 3 7.38 6.67 -13.77
CA THR A 3 6.59 7.75 -13.16
C THR A 3 7.13 7.98 -11.75
N ASP A 4 8.14 8.85 -11.68
CA ASP A 4 8.58 9.50 -10.45
C ASP A 4 8.15 10.97 -10.59
N ALA A 5 7.17 11.41 -9.80
CA ALA A 5 6.81 12.83 -9.64
C ALA A 5 5.88 12.98 -8.42
N ASP A 6 6.44 12.95 -7.21
CA ASP A 6 5.85 13.48 -5.95
C ASP A 6 4.38 13.11 -5.58
N GLY A 7 3.81 12.06 -6.17
CA GLY A 7 2.54 11.47 -5.78
C GLY A 7 2.80 10.09 -5.19
N SER A 8 2.55 9.92 -3.90
CA SER A 8 2.66 8.62 -3.21
C SER A 8 1.67 7.64 -3.83
N TYR A 9 2.10 6.90 -4.84
CA TYR A 9 1.36 5.79 -5.42
C TYR A 9 2.00 4.50 -4.94
N PHE A 10 1.18 3.49 -4.66
CA PHE A 10 1.65 2.16 -4.29
C PHE A 10 2.47 1.54 -5.43
N GLN A 11 3.65 1.01 -5.11
CA GLN A 11 4.54 0.33 -6.05
C GLN A 11 4.53 -1.18 -5.81
N GLU A 12 4.86 -1.95 -6.84
CA GLU A 12 5.07 -3.39 -6.69
C GLU A 12 6.15 -3.66 -5.63
N GLY A 13 5.84 -4.54 -4.67
CA GLY A 13 6.69 -4.86 -3.53
C GLY A 13 6.37 -4.06 -2.26
N ASP A 14 5.57 -2.99 -2.33
CA ASP A 14 5.18 -2.24 -1.14
C ASP A 14 4.34 -3.08 -0.18
N HIS A 15 4.63 -2.95 1.11
CA HIS A 15 3.77 -3.49 2.15
C HIS A 15 2.63 -2.53 2.42
N VAL A 16 1.42 -3.08 2.48
CA VAL A 16 0.21 -2.33 2.77
C VAL A 16 -0.62 -3.02 3.84
N ARG A 17 -1.46 -2.23 4.48
CA ARG A 17 -2.44 -2.69 5.45
C ARG A 17 -3.83 -2.25 5.02
N ILE A 18 -4.79 -3.15 5.07
CA ILE A 18 -6.20 -2.84 4.82
C ILE A 18 -6.76 -2.19 6.08
N LYS A 19 -7.17 -0.91 6.01
CA LYS A 19 -7.70 -0.15 7.17
C LYS A 19 -8.91 -0.83 7.80
N ARG A 20 -9.80 -1.38 6.96
CA ARG A 20 -11.09 -1.93 7.39
C ARG A 20 -10.96 -3.23 8.17
N THR A 21 -10.05 -4.11 7.76
CA THR A 21 -9.89 -5.44 8.36
C THR A 21 -8.63 -5.55 9.22
N GLY A 22 -7.67 -4.65 9.04
CA GLY A 22 -6.36 -4.69 9.67
C GLY A 22 -5.40 -5.70 9.02
N GLU A 23 -5.85 -6.46 8.02
CA GLU A 23 -5.05 -7.43 7.27
C GLU A 23 -3.87 -6.75 6.58
N THR A 24 -2.76 -7.46 6.46
CA THR A 24 -1.55 -6.97 5.78
C THR A 24 -1.27 -7.76 4.51
N GLY A 25 -0.59 -7.13 3.57
CA GLY A 25 -0.20 -7.76 2.33
C GLY A 25 0.80 -6.94 1.54
N LYS A 26 1.23 -7.49 0.41
CA LYS A 26 2.19 -6.86 -0.51
C LYS A 26 1.54 -6.53 -1.82
N ILE A 27 1.91 -5.39 -2.39
CA ILE A 27 1.50 -5.03 -3.74
C ILE A 27 2.23 -5.96 -4.71
N ASN A 28 1.47 -6.81 -5.37
CA ASN A 28 1.95 -7.75 -6.37
C ASN A 28 1.99 -7.14 -7.78
N ALA A 29 1.16 -6.15 -8.06
CA ALA A 29 1.17 -5.39 -9.31
C ALA A 29 0.37 -4.08 -9.17
N ALA A 30 0.65 -3.09 -10.01
CA ALA A 30 -0.13 -1.86 -10.14
C ALA A 30 -0.39 -1.55 -11.62
N ASP A 31 -1.65 -1.33 -11.99
CA ASP A 31 -2.03 -1.02 -13.38
C ASP A 31 -3.25 -0.10 -13.40
N GLY A 32 -3.25 0.91 -14.29
CA GLY A 32 -4.46 1.68 -14.60
C GLY A 32 -5.15 2.41 -13.43
N GLY A 33 -4.45 2.68 -12.32
CA GLY A 33 -5.05 3.30 -11.12
C GLY A 33 -5.62 2.30 -10.11
N VAL A 34 -5.35 1.01 -10.27
CA VAL A 34 -5.63 -0.03 -9.28
C VAL A 34 -4.35 -0.79 -8.92
N VAL A 35 -4.32 -1.36 -7.72
CA VAL A 35 -3.24 -2.19 -7.21
C VAL A 35 -3.76 -3.55 -6.76
N TYR A 36 -2.95 -4.57 -6.99
CA TYR A 36 -3.21 -5.94 -6.62
C TYR A 36 -2.43 -6.24 -5.34
N VAL A 37 -3.11 -6.41 -4.23
CA VAL A 37 -2.52 -6.74 -2.93
C VAL A 37 -2.61 -8.24 -2.69
N LEU A 38 -1.47 -8.89 -2.54
CA LEU A 38 -1.37 -10.25 -2.06
C LEU A 38 -1.35 -10.26 -0.54
N LEU A 39 -2.39 -10.83 0.08
CA LEU A 39 -2.50 -10.92 1.53
C LEU A 39 -1.50 -11.93 2.10
N ASP A 40 -0.83 -11.56 3.20
CA ASP A 40 0.18 -12.42 3.83
C ASP A 40 -0.44 -13.66 4.49
N GLU A 41 -1.61 -13.49 5.13
CA GLU A 41 -2.25 -14.59 5.87
C GLU A 41 -2.95 -15.59 4.94
N THR A 42 -3.78 -15.11 4.02
CA THR A 42 -4.62 -15.98 3.17
C THR A 42 -3.99 -16.32 1.83
N HIS A 43 -2.90 -15.64 1.44
CA HIS A 43 -2.31 -15.71 0.09
C HIS A 43 -3.30 -15.37 -1.03
N GLU A 44 -4.40 -14.68 -0.70
CA GLU A 44 -5.37 -14.22 -1.69
C GLU A 44 -4.92 -12.88 -2.28
N THR A 45 -5.17 -12.71 -3.58
CA THR A 45 -4.97 -11.42 -4.24
C THR A 45 -6.26 -10.62 -4.23
N ARG A 46 -6.23 -9.41 -3.68
CA ARG A 46 -7.35 -8.46 -3.66
C ARG A 46 -6.99 -7.20 -4.44
N LEU A 47 -7.96 -6.66 -5.17
CA LEU A 47 -7.80 -5.43 -5.94
C LEU A 47 -8.23 -4.24 -5.09
N PHE A 48 -7.41 -3.19 -5.07
CA PHE A 48 -7.72 -1.92 -4.45
C PHE A 48 -7.45 -0.77 -5.42
N GLU A 49 -8.09 0.36 -5.21
CA GLU A 49 -7.75 1.57 -5.96
C GLU A 49 -6.36 2.06 -5.52
N ALA A 50 -5.55 2.52 -6.48
CA ALA A 50 -4.16 2.93 -6.24
C ALA A 50 -4.03 4.33 -5.64
N TYR A 51 -5.12 4.91 -5.15
CA TYR A 51 -5.14 6.25 -4.56
C TYR A 51 -4.80 6.19 -3.07
N ILE A 52 -3.86 7.04 -2.66
CA ILE A 52 -3.53 7.26 -1.24
C ILE A 52 -4.29 8.49 -0.78
N ASP A 53 -5.44 8.27 -0.15
CA ASP A 53 -6.33 9.28 0.41
C ASP A 53 -6.71 8.90 1.86
N GLU A 54 -7.25 9.85 2.63
CA GLU A 54 -7.71 9.57 4.00
C GLU A 54 -8.79 8.47 4.01
N ASP A 55 -9.66 8.49 2.99
CA ASP A 55 -10.71 7.50 2.74
C ASP A 55 -10.24 6.23 2.01
N ALA A 56 -8.94 6.11 1.68
CA ALA A 56 -8.44 4.92 0.98
C ALA A 56 -8.57 3.66 1.84
N TYR A 57 -8.97 2.55 1.21
CA TYR A 57 -9.16 1.25 1.87
C TYR A 57 -7.87 0.62 2.39
N ILE A 58 -6.73 1.01 1.83
CA ILE A 58 -5.40 0.51 2.17
C ILE A 58 -4.46 1.67 2.50
N GLU A 59 -3.53 1.43 3.41
CA GLU A 59 -2.45 2.35 3.77
C GLU A 59 -1.09 1.69 3.57
N LEU A 60 -0.10 2.50 3.23
CA LEU A 60 1.28 2.03 3.08
C LEU A 60 1.89 1.78 4.46
N VAL A 61 2.41 0.58 4.68
CA VAL A 61 3.18 0.24 5.88
C VAL A 61 4.63 0.60 5.59
N VAL A 62 5.00 1.85 5.86
CA VAL A 62 6.39 2.30 5.80
C VAL A 62 7.12 1.73 7.01
N PRO A 63 8.24 0.98 6.86
CA PRO A 63 8.98 0.41 7.98
C PRO A 63 9.80 1.46 8.77
N GLY A 64 9.28 2.68 8.93
CA GLY A 64 10.02 3.83 9.43
C GLY A 64 9.26 4.78 10.35
N ASP A 65 8.13 4.37 10.95
CA ASP A 65 7.52 5.15 12.04
C ASP A 65 8.11 4.76 13.41
N GLU A 66 9.44 4.72 13.49
CA GLU A 66 10.12 5.27 14.66
C GLU A 66 10.28 6.76 14.39
N ILE A 67 9.19 7.52 14.58
CA ILE A 67 9.29 8.96 14.81
C ILE A 67 10.14 9.16 16.08
N SER A 68 11.45 9.23 15.86
CA SER A 68 12.45 9.68 16.81
C SER A 68 12.19 11.16 17.04
N PHE A 69 11.28 11.48 17.96
CA PHE A 69 11.26 12.78 18.61
C PHE A 69 12.52 12.87 19.48
N THR A 70 13.66 13.22 18.87
CA THR A 70 14.83 13.63 19.64
C THR A 70 14.72 15.11 19.97
N THR A 71 14.52 15.36 21.27
CA THR A 71 14.81 16.58 22.06
C THR A 71 13.94 17.81 21.83
#